data_AF-A0A2D9B5S7-F1
#
_entry.id   AF-A0A2D9B5S7-F1
#
_cell.length_a   1.000
_cell.length_b   1.000
_cell.length_c   1.000
_cell.angle_alpha   90.00
_cell.angle_beta   90.00
_cell.angle_gamma   90.00
#
_symmetry.space_group_name_H-M   'P 1'
#
loop_
_entity.id
_entity.type
_entity.pdbx_description
1 polymer ?
#
loop_
_entity_poly.entity_id
_entity_poly.type
_entity_poly.pdbx_seq_one_letter_code
_entity_poly.pdbx_strand_id
1 'polypeptide(L)'
;MKKLLQIIILTLITACGSTKNTTDLIADEKFELCSEIKYNRLVTEIGPIEGKLIYKQNIHSLLENSLIQEKYLTEISKNGYTELLKKASRKEIQPEFFEKLKSNLGFDPYLLFPINSHLSCYGYLFEQLKILDKSSWQFEFGLAYNKFEAYGNLKTDSEYLIDALNKIPEDKFQKIMYRKVFLDLIYTNLN
;
A
#
# COMPACT_ATOMS: atom_id res chain seq x y z
N MET A 1 -41.20 -29.28 1.19
CA MET A 1 -39.73 -29.48 1.13
C MET A 1 -38.99 -28.42 0.29
N LYS A 2 -39.38 -28.11 -0.96
CA LYS A 2 -38.69 -27.08 -1.78
C LYS A 2 -38.58 -25.67 -1.13
N LYS A 3 -39.65 -25.18 -0.49
CA LYS A 3 -39.64 -23.87 0.20
C LYS A 3 -38.75 -23.84 1.44
N LEU A 4 -38.66 -24.95 2.19
CA LEU A 4 -37.80 -25.05 3.37
C LEU A 4 -36.31 -25.09 2.96
N LEU A 5 -36.00 -25.80 1.88
CA LEU A 5 -34.65 -25.86 1.31
C LEU A 5 -34.18 -24.48 0.81
N GLN A 6 -35.07 -23.71 0.18
CA GLN A 6 -34.78 -22.34 -0.27
C GLN A 6 -34.49 -21.39 0.89
N ILE A 7 -35.23 -21.50 2.00
CA ILE A 7 -35.01 -20.66 3.20
C ILE A 7 -33.65 -20.99 3.84
N ILE A 8 -33.31 -22.28 3.97
CA ILE A 8 -32.02 -22.72 4.54
C ILE A 8 -30.84 -22.22 3.70
N ILE A 9 -30.94 -22.33 2.36
CA ILE A 9 -29.91 -21.84 1.44
C ILE A 9 -29.75 -20.32 1.57
N LEU A 10 -30.85 -19.56 1.65
CA LEU A 10 -30.79 -18.10 1.83
C LEU A 10 -30.09 -17.70 3.13
N THR A 11 -30.42 -18.36 4.25
CA THR A 11 -29.84 -18.06 5.57
C THR A 11 -28.34 -18.39 5.65
N LEU A 12 -27.89 -19.45 4.96
CA LEU A 12 -26.47 -19.82 4.89
C LEU A 12 -25.66 -18.82 4.06
N ILE A 13 -26.23 -18.31 2.95
CA ILE A 13 -25.57 -17.31 2.10
C ILE A 13 -25.41 -15.99 2.86
N THR A 14 -26.45 -15.55 3.58
CA THR A 14 -26.39 -14.30 4.37
C THR A 14 -25.43 -14.39 5.56
N ALA A 15 -25.30 -15.57 6.18
CA ALA A 15 -24.36 -15.78 7.27
C ALA A 15 -22.90 -15.72 6.79
N CYS A 16 -22.56 -16.37 5.67
CA CYS A 16 -21.22 -16.29 5.08
C CYS A 16 -20.82 -14.86 4.67
N GLY A 17 -21.76 -14.07 4.13
CA GLY A 17 -21.52 -12.66 3.79
C GLY A 17 -21.22 -11.79 5.00
N SER A 18 -21.95 -12.01 6.11
CA SER A 18 -21.71 -11.29 7.36
C SER A 18 -20.33 -11.58 7.96
N THR A 19 -19.92 -12.85 8.02
CA THR A 19 -18.64 -13.23 8.62
C THR A 19 -17.46 -12.73 7.79
N LYS A 20 -17.55 -12.80 6.46
CA LYS A 20 -16.52 -12.29 5.55
C LYS A 20 -16.29 -10.79 5.74
N ASN A 21 -17.37 -10.00 5.84
CA ASN A 21 -17.26 -8.56 6.08
C ASN A 21 -16.62 -8.23 7.43
N THR A 22 -16.93 -8.99 8.49
CA THR A 22 -16.31 -8.79 9.81
C THR A 22 -14.82 -9.12 9.78
N THR A 23 -14.43 -10.24 9.15
CA THR A 23 -13.02 -10.63 9.02
C THR A 23 -12.23 -9.60 8.20
N ASP A 24 -12.77 -9.10 7.09
CA ASP A 24 -12.13 -8.07 6.28
C ASP A 24 -11.95 -6.75 7.05
N LEU A 25 -12.92 -6.35 7.87
CA LEU A 25 -12.80 -5.16 8.72
C LEU A 25 -11.68 -5.33 9.76
N ILE A 26 -11.65 -6.47 10.46
CA ILE A 26 -10.60 -6.78 11.43
C ILE A 26 -9.23 -6.80 10.75
N ALA A 27 -9.13 -7.39 9.55
CA ALA A 27 -7.90 -7.42 8.79
C ALA A 27 -7.39 -6.02 8.43
N ASP A 28 -8.27 -5.12 7.99
CA ASP A 28 -7.92 -3.73 7.72
C ASP A 28 -7.37 -3.03 8.98
N GLU A 29 -8.09 -3.13 10.11
CA GLU A 29 -7.69 -2.52 11.38
C GLU A 29 -6.33 -3.04 11.88
N LYS A 30 -6.10 -4.35 11.78
CA LYS A 30 -4.82 -4.97 12.19
C LYS A 30 -3.69 -4.60 11.25
N PHE A 31 -3.97 -4.47 9.95
CA PHE A 31 -2.99 -4.03 8.97
C PHE A 31 -2.54 -2.59 9.22
N GLU A 32 -3.51 -1.70 9.43
CA GLU A 32 -3.28 -0.29 9.72
C GLU A 32 -2.47 -0.14 11.01
N LEU A 33 -2.88 -0.78 12.10
CA LEU A 33 -2.16 -0.77 13.37
C LEU A 33 -0.72 -1.26 13.22
N CYS A 34 -0.50 -2.38 12.51
CA CYS A 34 0.85 -2.89 12.26
C CYS A 34 1.71 -1.87 11.49
N SER A 35 1.13 -1.28 10.45
CA SER A 35 1.80 -0.29 9.60
C SER A 35 2.17 0.96 10.39
N GLU A 36 1.26 1.47 11.22
CA GLU A 36 1.49 2.64 12.07
C GLU A 36 2.54 2.39 13.14
N ILE A 37 2.52 1.24 13.81
CA ILE A 37 3.54 0.90 14.83
C ILE A 37 4.93 0.88 14.20
N LYS A 38 5.09 0.23 13.04
CA LYS A 38 6.37 0.18 12.33
C LYS A 38 6.81 1.57 11.88
N TYR A 39 5.89 2.35 11.35
CA TYR A 39 6.19 3.70 10.87
C TYR A 39 6.55 4.66 12.00
N ASN A 40 5.80 4.63 13.12
CA ASN A 40 6.06 5.47 14.28
C ASN A 40 7.44 5.20 14.87
N ARG A 41 7.91 3.94 14.90
CA ARG A 41 9.28 3.61 15.30
C ARG A 41 10.31 4.33 14.45
N LEU A 42 10.14 4.32 13.12
CA LEU A 42 11.03 5.04 12.20
C LEU A 42 11.01 6.56 12.45
N VAL A 43 9.82 7.14 12.61
CA VAL A 43 9.67 8.58 12.92
C VAL A 43 10.40 8.97 14.20
N THR A 44 10.38 8.11 15.23
CA THR A 44 11.04 8.34 16.51
C THR A 44 12.55 8.06 16.52
N GLU A 45 13.00 7.04 15.78
CA GLU A 45 14.40 6.59 15.76
C GLU A 45 15.27 7.41 14.81
N ILE A 46 14.72 7.85 13.69
CA ILE A 46 15.40 8.78 12.77
C ILE A 46 15.32 10.15 13.45
N GLY A 47 16.37 10.47 14.22
CA GLY A 47 16.44 11.51 15.25
C GLY A 47 15.68 12.81 14.98
N PRO A 48 15.30 13.55 16.03
CA PRO A 48 14.43 14.71 15.90
C PRO A 48 15.07 15.74 14.96
N ILE A 49 14.43 15.97 13.82
CA ILE A 49 14.61 17.22 13.09
C ILE A 49 13.62 18.14 13.76
N GLU A 50 14.13 19.05 14.59
CA GLU A 50 13.33 19.92 15.43
C GLU A 50 12.23 20.61 14.61
N GLY A 51 10.99 20.59 15.11
CA GLY A 51 9.84 21.20 14.45
C GLY A 51 9.33 20.48 13.19
N LYS A 52 9.85 19.30 12.80
CA LYS A 52 9.43 18.57 11.58
C LYS A 52 8.58 17.32 11.81
N LEU A 53 8.15 17.04 13.05
CA LEU A 53 7.40 15.83 13.40
C LEU A 53 6.16 15.61 12.51
N ILE A 54 5.37 16.67 12.26
CA ILE A 54 4.17 16.59 11.43
C ILE A 54 4.50 16.16 9.99
N TYR A 55 5.60 16.67 9.41
CA TYR A 55 6.03 16.24 8.08
C TYR A 55 6.45 14.79 8.07
N LYS A 56 7.19 14.34 9.09
CA LYS A 56 7.56 12.93 9.24
C LYS A 56 6.33 12.04 9.33
N GLN A 57 5.34 12.38 10.14
CA GLN A 57 4.11 11.58 10.29
C GLN A 57 3.29 11.47 8.99
N ASN A 58 3.38 12.47 8.10
CA ASN A 58 2.55 12.58 6.91
C ASN A 58 3.33 12.39 5.60
N ILE A 59 4.53 11.80 5.63
CA ILE A 59 5.44 11.82 4.48
C ILE A 59 4.85 11.19 3.21
N HIS A 60 4.10 10.08 3.34
CA HIS A 60 3.45 9.42 2.20
C HIS A 60 2.38 10.31 1.58
N SER A 61 1.55 10.96 2.39
CA SER A 61 0.54 11.91 1.91
C SER A 61 1.19 13.12 1.24
N LEU A 62 2.31 13.61 1.78
CA LEU A 62 3.05 14.72 1.19
C LEU A 62 3.63 14.35 -0.18
N LEU A 63 4.23 13.16 -0.30
CA LEU A 63 4.70 12.64 -1.59
C LEU A 63 3.56 12.45 -2.59
N GLU A 64 2.46 11.79 -2.19
CA GLU A 64 1.27 11.58 -3.04
C GLU A 64 0.71 12.91 -3.56
N ASN A 65 0.58 13.91 -2.68
CA ASN A 65 0.14 15.25 -3.04
C ASN A 65 1.11 15.96 -3.99
N SER A 66 2.41 15.85 -3.76
CA SER A 66 3.41 16.44 -4.68
C SER A 66 3.39 15.78 -6.05
N LEU A 67 3.22 14.45 -6.13
CA LEU A 67 3.06 13.73 -7.39
C LEU A 67 1.81 14.20 -8.17
N ILE A 68 0.72 14.49 -7.46
CA ILE A 68 -0.51 15.04 -8.06
C ILE A 68 -0.29 16.47 -8.56
N GLN A 69 0.30 17.33 -7.73
CA GLN A 69 0.57 18.74 -8.08
C GLN A 69 1.44 18.87 -9.34
N GLU A 70 2.43 18.00 -9.48
CA GLU A 70 3.33 17.95 -10.65
C GLU A 70 2.78 17.09 -11.80
N LYS A 71 1.54 16.60 -11.68
CA LYS A 71 0.83 15.83 -12.71
C LYS A 71 1.48 14.49 -13.08
N TYR A 72 2.34 13.95 -12.22
CA TYR A 72 2.82 12.57 -12.34
C TYR A 72 1.75 11.55 -11.95
N LEU A 73 0.90 11.91 -10.97
CA LEU A 73 -0.28 11.14 -10.57
C LEU A 73 -1.54 11.94 -10.93
N THR A 74 -2.40 11.39 -11.78
CA THR A 74 -3.61 12.11 -12.25
C THR A 74 -4.77 12.04 -11.25
N GLU A 75 -4.91 10.91 -10.57
CA GLU A 75 -5.98 10.66 -9.61
C GLU A 75 -5.59 9.52 -8.65
N ILE A 76 -6.22 9.50 -7.46
CA ILE A 76 -6.05 8.42 -6.48
C ILE A 76 -6.97 7.25 -6.86
N SER A 77 -6.57 6.52 -7.89
CA SER A 77 -7.25 5.32 -8.38
C SER A 77 -6.23 4.27 -8.79
N LYS A 78 -6.65 3.00 -8.95
CA LYS A 78 -5.75 1.97 -9.48
C LYS A 78 -5.23 2.33 -10.88
N ASN A 79 -6.03 2.99 -11.71
CA ASN A 79 -5.59 3.45 -13.03
C ASN A 79 -4.54 4.57 -12.92
N GLY A 80 -4.77 5.55 -12.05
CA GLY A 80 -3.81 6.63 -11.79
C GLY A 80 -2.47 6.08 -11.31
N TYR A 81 -2.48 5.12 -10.39
CA TYR A 81 -1.27 4.46 -9.92
C TYR A 81 -0.63 3.55 -10.97
N THR A 82 -1.41 2.87 -11.80
CA THR A 82 -0.89 2.09 -12.93
C THR A 82 -0.08 2.98 -13.87
N GLU A 83 -0.60 4.14 -14.23
CA GLU A 83 0.10 5.09 -15.09
C GLU A 83 1.33 5.70 -14.38
N LEU A 84 1.22 6.02 -13.09
CA LEU A 84 2.35 6.48 -12.29
C LEU A 84 3.50 5.45 -12.28
N LEU A 85 3.20 4.17 -12.09
CA LEU A 85 4.18 3.09 -12.10
C LEU A 85 4.82 2.89 -13.47
N LYS A 86 4.05 3.04 -14.55
CA LYS A 86 4.60 3.05 -15.92
C LYS A 86 5.54 4.25 -16.12
N LYS A 87 5.17 5.45 -15.68
CA LYS A 87 6.01 6.65 -15.73
C LYS A 87 7.31 6.45 -14.96
N ALA A 88 7.23 5.90 -13.75
CA ALA A 88 8.39 5.51 -12.94
C ALA A 88 9.31 4.54 -13.71
N SER A 89 8.76 3.47 -14.28
CA SER A 89 9.54 2.45 -15.02
C SER A 89 10.27 3.02 -16.24
N ARG A 90 9.66 4.00 -16.90
CA ARG A 90 10.21 4.70 -18.08
C ARG A 90 11.11 5.87 -17.71
N LYS A 91 11.34 6.13 -16.42
CA LYS A 91 12.08 7.30 -15.90
C LYS A 91 11.51 8.64 -16.38
N GLU A 92 10.20 8.73 -16.50
CA GLU A 92 9.52 9.98 -16.85
C GLU A 92 9.42 10.93 -15.65
N ILE A 93 9.53 10.42 -14.42
CA ILE A 93 9.59 11.23 -13.19
C ILE A 93 11.01 11.79 -13.07
N GLN A 94 11.13 13.12 -13.19
CA GLN A 94 12.42 13.79 -13.24
C GLN A 94 13.09 13.86 -11.85
N PRO A 95 14.42 13.68 -11.72
CA PRO A 95 15.11 13.78 -10.42
C PRO A 95 14.86 15.10 -9.68
N GLU A 96 14.69 16.20 -10.41
CA GLU A 96 14.39 17.52 -9.87
C GLU A 96 13.09 17.55 -9.05
N PHE A 97 12.16 16.63 -9.32
CA PHE A 97 10.97 16.43 -8.50
C PHE A 97 11.33 16.10 -7.05
N PHE A 98 12.23 15.14 -6.84
CA PHE A 98 12.63 14.68 -5.51
C PHE A 98 13.47 15.74 -4.80
N GLU A 99 14.35 16.45 -5.52
CA GLU A 99 15.10 17.58 -4.96
C GLU A 99 14.17 18.72 -4.51
N LYS A 100 13.14 19.04 -5.30
CA LYS A 100 12.10 20.01 -4.90
C LYS A 100 11.35 19.54 -3.66
N LEU A 101 10.99 18.25 -3.57
CA LEU A 101 10.34 17.69 -2.39
C LEU A 101 11.22 17.82 -1.14
N LYS A 102 12.51 17.43 -1.21
CA LYS A 102 13.48 17.58 -0.11
C LYS A 102 13.61 19.04 0.33
N SER A 103 13.72 19.96 -0.63
CA SER A 103 13.80 21.39 -0.37
C SER A 103 12.56 21.91 0.36
N ASN A 104 11.37 21.54 -0.09
CA ASN A 104 10.10 21.92 0.55
C ASN A 104 9.96 21.37 1.97
N LEU A 105 10.41 20.13 2.20
CA LEU A 105 10.42 19.50 3.52
C LEU A 105 11.46 20.14 4.45
N GLY A 106 12.56 20.64 3.88
CA GLY A 106 13.73 21.14 4.60
C GLY A 106 14.60 20.02 5.18
N PHE A 107 14.49 18.81 4.65
CA PHE A 107 15.33 17.65 4.99
C PHE A 107 15.18 16.55 3.92
N ASP A 108 16.09 15.58 3.91
CA ASP A 108 15.97 14.39 3.07
C ASP A 108 15.12 13.31 3.79
N PRO A 109 13.93 12.98 3.26
CA PRO A 109 13.05 11.98 3.87
C PRO A 109 13.39 10.53 3.48
N TYR A 110 14.52 10.24 2.82
CA TYR A 110 14.86 8.89 2.33
C TYR A 110 14.64 7.77 3.36
N LEU A 111 15.07 7.97 4.61
CA LEU A 111 14.91 6.97 5.66
C LEU A 111 13.46 6.75 6.12
N LEU A 112 12.54 7.64 5.72
CA LEU A 112 11.09 7.53 6.00
C LEU A 112 10.33 6.78 4.91
N PHE A 113 11.00 6.30 3.86
CA PHE A 113 10.42 5.47 2.80
C PHE A 113 11.02 4.04 2.82
N PRO A 114 10.83 3.28 3.91
CA PRO A 114 11.42 1.95 4.04
C PRO A 114 10.78 0.93 3.09
N ILE A 115 11.58 0.43 2.13
CA ILE A 115 11.17 -0.72 1.31
C ILE A 115 10.80 -1.89 2.24
N ASN A 116 9.65 -2.53 1.98
CA ASN A 116 9.13 -3.72 2.67
C ASN A 116 8.56 -3.58 4.08
N SER A 117 8.60 -2.39 4.68
CA SER A 117 8.06 -2.20 6.04
C SER A 117 6.56 -2.56 6.10
N HIS A 118 5.78 -2.08 5.13
CA HIS A 118 4.35 -2.33 5.02
C HIS A 118 4.05 -3.74 4.51
N LEU A 119 4.90 -4.32 3.66
CA LEU A 119 4.73 -5.67 3.15
C LEU A 119 4.75 -6.71 4.28
N SER A 120 5.67 -6.55 5.24
CA SER A 120 5.75 -7.44 6.40
C SER A 120 4.48 -7.46 7.28
N CYS A 121 3.64 -6.43 7.19
CA CYS A 121 2.35 -6.42 7.88
C CYS A 121 1.34 -7.38 7.25
N TYR A 122 1.43 -7.70 5.95
CA TYR A 122 0.63 -8.77 5.37
C TYR A 122 1.01 -10.12 5.98
N GLY A 123 2.31 -10.42 6.08
CA GLY A 123 2.81 -11.64 6.73
C GLY A 123 2.34 -11.78 8.18
N TYR A 124 2.30 -10.68 8.92
CA TYR A 124 1.74 -10.65 10.29
C TYR A 124 0.28 -11.14 10.36
N LEU A 125 -0.57 -10.74 9.42
CA LEU A 125 -1.98 -11.17 9.39
C LEU A 125 -2.13 -12.68 9.14
N PHE A 126 -1.28 -13.26 8.28
CA PHE A 126 -1.34 -14.68 7.91
C PHE A 126 -0.66 -15.59 8.92
N GLU A 127 0.59 -15.29 9.27
CA GLU A 127 1.46 -16.22 9.98
C GLU A 127 1.25 -16.13 11.49
N GLN A 128 1.08 -14.90 12.01
CA GLN A 128 0.99 -14.65 13.44
C GLN A 128 -0.46 -14.59 13.92
N LEU A 129 -1.30 -13.78 13.26
CA LEU A 129 -2.70 -13.64 13.66
C LEU A 129 -3.61 -14.74 13.11
N LYS A 130 -3.27 -15.33 11.94
CA LYS A 130 -4.06 -16.37 11.26
C LYS A 130 -5.52 -15.98 11.04
N ILE A 131 -5.77 -14.69 10.78
CA ILE A 131 -7.12 -14.15 10.55
C ILE A 131 -7.51 -14.09 9.08
N LEU A 132 -6.58 -14.40 8.18
CA LEU A 132 -6.78 -14.45 6.74
C LEU A 132 -6.32 -15.80 6.19
N ASP A 133 -6.91 -16.23 5.08
CA ASP A 133 -6.56 -17.45 4.36
C ASP A 133 -6.03 -17.17 2.94
N LYS A 134 -5.61 -18.23 2.24
CA LYS A 134 -5.00 -18.14 0.91
C LYS A 134 -5.95 -17.65 -0.19
N SER A 135 -7.25 -17.57 0.07
CA SER A 135 -8.25 -17.03 -0.86
C SER A 135 -8.48 -15.53 -0.70
N SER A 136 -7.85 -14.91 0.31
CA SER A 136 -7.96 -13.47 0.55
C SER A 136 -7.14 -12.66 -0.45
N TRP A 137 -7.64 -11.48 -0.83
CA TRP A 137 -6.95 -10.59 -1.76
C TRP A 137 -5.59 -10.13 -1.21
N GLN A 138 -5.46 -10.02 0.11
CA GLN A 138 -4.24 -9.68 0.82
C GLN A 138 -3.15 -10.75 0.57
N PHE A 139 -3.55 -12.02 0.49
CA PHE A 139 -2.63 -13.12 0.23
C PHE A 139 -2.16 -13.07 -1.23
N GLU A 140 -3.10 -12.88 -2.16
CA GLU A 140 -2.81 -12.72 -3.58
C GLU A 140 -1.91 -11.51 -3.84
N PHE A 141 -2.17 -10.38 -3.18
CA PHE A 141 -1.32 -9.19 -3.20
C PHE A 141 0.10 -9.53 -2.73
N GLY A 142 0.24 -10.16 -1.56
CA GLY A 142 1.55 -10.52 -1.01
C GLY A 142 2.34 -11.45 -1.93
N LEU A 143 1.68 -12.45 -2.54
CA LEU A 143 2.32 -13.32 -3.53
C LEU A 143 2.77 -12.57 -4.78
N ALA A 144 1.90 -11.73 -5.35
CA ALA A 144 2.21 -10.96 -6.54
C ALA A 144 3.35 -9.96 -6.28
N TYR A 145 3.34 -9.28 -5.13
CA TYR A 145 4.39 -8.35 -4.75
C TYR A 145 5.73 -9.05 -4.49
N ASN A 146 5.73 -10.20 -3.79
CA ASN A 146 6.94 -10.99 -3.58
C ASN A 146 7.56 -11.47 -4.91
N LYS A 147 6.71 -11.74 -5.92
CA LYS A 147 7.20 -12.09 -7.26
C LYS A 147 7.92 -10.89 -7.91
N PHE A 148 7.39 -9.68 -7.75
CA PHE A 148 8.09 -8.46 -8.16
C PHE A 148 9.43 -8.32 -7.41
N GLU A 149 9.51 -8.54 -6.11
CA GLU A 149 10.78 -8.46 -5.38
C GLU A 149 11.80 -9.52 -5.80
N ALA A 150 11.35 -10.74 -6.07
CA ALA A 150 12.23 -11.86 -6.40
C ALA A 150 12.79 -11.78 -7.83
N TYR A 151 12.04 -11.20 -8.76
CA TYR A 151 12.36 -11.28 -10.20
C TYR A 151 12.41 -9.92 -10.90
N GLY A 152 11.84 -8.89 -10.30
CA GLY A 152 11.64 -7.59 -10.91
C GLY A 152 12.53 -6.50 -10.34
N ASN A 153 12.68 -5.44 -11.12
CA ASN A 153 12.95 -4.11 -10.63
C ASN A 153 11.99 -3.16 -11.36
N LEU A 154 11.87 -1.91 -10.90
CA LEU A 154 10.96 -0.95 -11.54
C LEU A 154 11.22 -0.74 -13.04
N LYS A 155 12.43 -1.01 -13.55
CA LYS A 155 12.79 -0.87 -14.97
C LYS A 155 12.38 -2.07 -15.84
N THR A 156 12.56 -3.29 -15.37
CA THR A 156 12.40 -4.50 -16.22
C THR A 156 11.03 -5.14 -16.10
N ASP A 157 10.33 -4.99 -14.97
CA ASP A 157 9.12 -5.79 -14.71
C ASP A 157 8.04 -5.04 -13.92
N SER A 158 7.75 -3.80 -14.32
CA SER A 158 6.63 -3.02 -13.75
C SER A 158 5.28 -3.71 -13.90
N GLU A 159 5.15 -4.67 -14.81
CA GLU A 159 3.97 -5.52 -14.97
C GLU A 159 3.67 -6.37 -13.73
N TYR A 160 4.68 -6.90 -13.03
CA TYR A 160 4.42 -7.64 -11.77
C TYR A 160 3.89 -6.73 -10.67
N LEU A 161 4.36 -5.48 -10.63
CA LEU A 161 3.88 -4.49 -9.67
C LEU A 161 2.45 -4.02 -10.01
N ILE A 162 2.13 -3.91 -11.29
CA ILE A 162 0.76 -3.64 -11.76
C ILE A 162 -0.15 -4.84 -11.45
N ASP A 163 0.32 -6.09 -11.62
CA ASP A 163 -0.44 -7.27 -11.20
C ASP A 163 -0.71 -7.27 -9.69
N ALA A 164 0.30 -6.93 -8.87
CA ALA A 164 0.13 -6.76 -7.43
C ALA A 164 -0.90 -5.67 -7.10
N LEU A 165 -0.79 -4.49 -7.70
CA LEU A 165 -1.78 -3.41 -7.57
C LEU A 165 -3.21 -3.88 -7.89
N ASN A 166 -3.37 -4.69 -8.93
CA ASN A 166 -4.67 -5.21 -9.34
C ASN A 166 -5.29 -6.20 -8.35
N LYS A 167 -4.51 -6.82 -7.46
CA LYS A 167 -5.06 -7.68 -6.39
C LYS A 167 -5.77 -6.86 -5.31
N ILE A 168 -5.51 -5.57 -5.20
CA ILE A 168 -6.17 -4.72 -4.19
C ILE A 168 -7.59 -4.36 -4.69
N PRO A 169 -8.65 -4.61 -3.89
CA PRO A 169 -9.99 -4.12 -4.20
C PRO A 169 -10.04 -2.59 -4.29
N GLU A 170 -10.91 -2.04 -5.14
CA GLU A 170 -10.95 -0.58 -5.40
C GLU A 170 -11.30 0.23 -4.15
N ASP A 171 -12.27 -0.24 -3.35
CA ASP A 171 -12.68 0.38 -2.09
C ASP A 171 -11.54 0.36 -1.07
N LYS A 172 -10.77 -0.73 -1.03
CA LYS A 172 -9.58 -0.84 -0.18
C LYS A 172 -8.49 0.09 -0.67
N PHE A 173 -8.25 0.17 -1.98
CA PHE A 173 -7.21 1.01 -2.58
C PHE A 173 -7.36 2.50 -2.22
N GLN A 174 -8.57 2.96 -1.90
CA GLN A 174 -8.82 4.32 -1.42
C GLN A 174 -8.18 4.64 -0.06
N LYS A 175 -7.77 3.62 0.72
CA LYS A 175 -7.02 3.80 1.97
C LYS A 175 -5.52 3.94 1.71
N ILE A 176 -4.91 5.04 2.17
CA ILE A 176 -3.49 5.33 1.92
C ILE A 176 -2.56 4.22 2.43
N MET A 177 -2.93 3.51 3.49
CA MET A 177 -2.15 2.39 4.06
C MET A 177 -1.77 1.33 3.01
N TYR A 178 -2.63 1.08 2.02
CA TYR A 178 -2.35 0.12 0.95
C TYR A 178 -1.57 0.73 -0.22
N ARG A 179 -1.50 2.06 -0.29
CA ARG A 179 -0.73 2.79 -1.30
C ARG A 179 0.71 3.09 -0.87
N LYS A 180 0.98 3.11 0.44
CA LYS A 180 2.31 3.40 1.01
C LYS A 180 3.42 2.54 0.41
N VAL A 181 3.17 1.25 0.19
CA VAL A 181 4.15 0.34 -0.43
C VAL A 181 4.60 0.79 -1.82
N PHE A 182 3.69 1.31 -2.65
CA PHE A 182 4.04 1.83 -3.98
C PHE A 182 4.77 3.16 -3.87
N LEU A 183 4.39 4.01 -2.92
CA LEU A 183 5.04 5.30 -2.67
C LEU A 183 6.47 5.12 -2.15
N ASP A 184 6.70 4.17 -1.23
CA ASP A 184 8.04 3.80 -0.76
C ASP A 184 8.92 3.36 -1.92
N LEU A 185 8.38 2.49 -2.78
CA LEU A 185 9.10 1.98 -3.94
C LEU A 185 9.47 3.09 -4.93
N ILE A 186 8.51 3.97 -5.27
CA ILE A 186 8.73 5.09 -6.20
C ILE A 186 9.80 6.02 -5.65
N TYR A 187 9.71 6.40 -4.37
CA TYR A 187 10.70 7.30 -3.78
C TYR A 187 12.09 6.65 -3.78
N THR A 188 12.22 5.42 -3.27
CA THR A 188 13.53 4.79 -3.08
C THR A 188 14.25 4.41 -4.37
N ASN A 189 13.54 4.12 -5.45
CA ASN A 189 14.15 3.68 -6.71
C ASN A 189 14.43 4.82 -7.70
N LEU A 190 13.81 5.98 -7.50
CA LEU A 190 13.90 7.12 -8.43
C LEU A 190 14.58 8.35 -7.83
N ASN A 191 14.70 8.42 -6.50
CA ASN A 191 15.47 9.44 -5.77
C ASN A 191 16.98 9.14 -5.81
#